data_AF-A0A8S4Q222-F1
#
_entry.id   AF-A0A8S4Q222-F1
#
_cell.length_a   1.000
_cell.length_b   1.000
_cell.length_c   1.000
_cell.angle_alpha   90.00
_cell.angle_beta   90.00
_cell.angle_gamma   90.00
#
_symmetry.space_group_name_H-M   'P 1'
#
loop_
_entity.id
_entity.type
_entity.pdbx_description
1 polymer ?
#
loop_
_entity_poly.entity_id
_entity_poly.type
_entity_poly.pdbx_seq_one_letter_code
_entity_poly.pdbx_strand_id
1 'polypeptide(L)'
;GTCTVNGKMMYNCMLRNGLTSLDLQSRTSGPCYTYESGTGYKSYIDHILVSEELLPACLSCKVLADSFTIGCGHLAIESEIDLPSILMQKSSPCASIKPSFAWHKLTDQLKGDYTNDVDTQVKRLISDISKLNVIDMAVIDAYFSRLENLLLEKSNLYVPIKQFCKHQKPFWNVELTELVRKRKLAWREWVRAGRPRDCSNVFRRAFKNAKRAFSKLYNLMKNEYELAQLDNLYYADDLDQNMFWHLVNKSRLYVKKSGKSIRNDNGQVITDPVEVCQEWKLYFSRLASYDKRDIFNSDFEQYVNDDISRMELNCMNNFDG
;
A
#
# COMPACT_ATOMS: atom_id res chain seq x y z
N GLY A 1 -20.96 27.63 -6.04
CA GLY A 1 -20.79 26.86 -4.78
C GLY A 1 -19.47 27.24 -4.14
N THR A 2 -19.39 27.24 -2.81
CA THR A 2 -18.13 27.46 -2.08
C THR A 2 -17.26 26.21 -2.15
N CYS A 3 -16.09 26.30 -2.79
CA CYS A 3 -15.12 25.20 -2.85
C CYS A 3 -14.30 25.15 -1.54
N THR A 4 -14.19 23.96 -0.94
CA THR A 4 -13.42 23.74 0.29
C THR A 4 -11.91 23.78 0.00
N VAL A 5 -11.08 23.91 1.03
CA VAL A 5 -9.61 23.81 0.90
C VAL A 5 -9.21 22.49 0.23
N ASN A 6 -9.84 21.38 0.63
CA ASN A 6 -9.60 20.06 0.03
C ASN A 6 -10.05 20.00 -1.44
N GLY A 7 -11.17 20.65 -1.78
CA GLY A 7 -11.61 20.76 -3.18
C GLY A 7 -10.60 21.52 -4.04
N LYS A 8 -10.00 22.60 -3.53
CA LYS A 8 -8.91 23.31 -4.23
C LYS A 8 -7.66 22.44 -4.41
N MET A 9 -7.29 21.67 -3.40
CA MET A 9 -6.16 20.74 -3.48
C MET A 9 -6.40 19.65 -4.53
N MET A 10 -7.60 19.08 -4.54
CA MET A 10 -8.00 18.07 -5.53
C MET A 10 -7.96 18.66 -6.95
N TYR A 11 -8.53 19.84 -7.16
CA TYR A 11 -8.49 20.54 -8.45
C TYR A 11 -7.05 20.78 -8.93
N ASN A 12 -6.17 21.26 -8.06
CA ASN A 12 -4.76 21.46 -8.40
C ASN A 12 -4.05 20.14 -8.73
N CYS A 13 -4.36 19.06 -8.01
CA CYS A 13 -3.86 17.72 -8.31
C CYS A 13 -4.31 17.27 -9.71
N MET A 14 -5.58 17.47 -10.04
CA MET A 14 -6.13 17.11 -11.34
C MET A 14 -5.43 17.86 -12.48
N LEU A 15 -5.30 19.19 -12.36
CA LEU A 15 -4.60 20.02 -13.35
C LEU A 15 -3.16 19.57 -13.58
N ARG A 16 -2.41 19.28 -12.50
CA ARG A 16 -1.00 18.87 -12.60
C ARG A 16 -0.80 17.51 -13.29
N ASN A 17 -1.82 16.66 -13.26
CA ASN A 17 -1.74 15.29 -13.78
C ASN A 17 -2.54 15.10 -15.07
N GLY A 18 -3.07 16.16 -15.68
CA GLY A 18 -3.91 16.07 -16.87
C GLY A 18 -5.17 15.22 -16.64
N LEU A 19 -5.76 15.34 -15.44
CA LEU A 19 -6.99 14.63 -15.07
C LEU A 19 -8.19 15.59 -15.10
N THR A 20 -9.35 15.05 -15.40
CA THR A 20 -10.63 15.75 -15.31
C THR A 20 -11.65 14.93 -14.53
N SER A 21 -12.59 15.61 -13.87
CA SER A 21 -13.68 14.94 -13.13
C SER A 21 -14.79 14.71 -14.13
N LEU A 22 -15.02 13.46 -14.50
CA LEU A 22 -16.02 13.08 -15.48
C LEU A 22 -17.43 13.46 -15.01
N ASP A 23 -17.68 13.25 -13.73
CA ASP A 23 -18.93 13.49 -13.03
C ASP A 23 -19.29 14.97 -12.88
N LEU A 24 -18.35 15.90 -13.08
CA LEU A 24 -18.61 17.35 -13.10
C LEU A 24 -18.76 17.92 -14.50
N GLN A 25 -18.70 17.09 -15.54
CA GLN A 25 -18.89 17.54 -16.92
C GLN A 25 -20.37 17.81 -17.23
N SER A 26 -20.61 18.62 -18.27
CA SER A 26 -21.96 18.91 -18.76
C SER A 26 -22.73 17.68 -19.25
N ARG A 27 -22.03 16.57 -19.49
CA ARG A 27 -22.60 15.28 -19.92
C ARG A 27 -23.10 14.42 -18.76
N THR A 28 -22.86 14.82 -17.52
CA THR A 28 -23.33 14.07 -16.35
C THR A 28 -24.80 14.34 -16.10
N SER A 29 -25.55 13.28 -15.80
CA SER A 29 -26.96 13.34 -15.44
C SER A 29 -27.20 12.93 -13.98
N GLY A 30 -28.38 13.25 -13.45
CA GLY A 30 -28.78 12.90 -12.09
C GLY A 30 -28.60 14.03 -11.08
N PRO A 31 -28.66 13.73 -9.77
CA PRO A 31 -28.57 14.75 -8.73
C PRO A 31 -27.22 15.47 -8.71
N CYS A 32 -27.24 16.78 -8.44
CA CYS A 32 -26.02 17.60 -8.29
C CYS A 32 -25.37 17.45 -6.89
N TYR A 33 -25.42 16.26 -6.30
CA TYR A 33 -24.78 15.92 -5.04
C TYR A 33 -24.50 14.43 -4.99
N THR A 34 -23.43 14.04 -4.30
CA THR A 34 -23.09 12.62 -4.08
C THR A 34 -23.20 12.24 -2.61
N TYR A 35 -23.42 13.21 -1.73
CA TYR A 35 -23.60 13.01 -0.31
C TYR A 35 -24.70 13.92 0.24
N GLU A 36 -25.54 13.35 1.10
CA GLU A 36 -26.56 14.04 1.89
C GLU A 36 -26.42 13.64 3.35
N SER A 37 -26.18 14.63 4.22
CA SER A 37 -26.11 14.41 5.65
C SER A 37 -27.49 14.06 6.21
N GLY A 38 -27.53 13.48 7.42
CA GLY A 38 -28.79 13.27 8.14
C GLY A 38 -29.56 14.56 8.46
N THR A 39 -28.95 15.73 8.31
CA THR A 39 -29.56 17.06 8.50
C THR A 39 -30.01 17.70 7.19
N GLY A 40 -29.91 17.00 6.05
CA GLY A 40 -30.30 17.50 4.73
C GLY A 40 -29.22 18.35 4.03
N TYR A 41 -28.00 18.44 4.58
CA TYR A 41 -26.90 19.14 3.92
C TYR A 41 -26.37 18.29 2.77
N LYS A 42 -26.32 18.87 1.56
CA LYS A 42 -25.89 18.19 0.34
C LYS A 42 -24.52 18.66 -0.09
N SER A 43 -23.65 17.71 -0.43
CA SER A 43 -22.31 17.98 -0.98
C SER A 43 -21.95 17.02 -2.09
N TYR A 44 -20.98 17.43 -2.89
CA TYR A 44 -20.41 16.62 -3.96
C TYR A 44 -18.98 16.28 -3.56
N ILE A 45 -18.73 15.03 -3.16
CA ILE A 45 -17.45 14.60 -2.56
C ILE A 45 -16.92 13.28 -3.12
N ASP A 46 -17.72 12.59 -3.94
CA ASP A 46 -17.33 11.38 -4.65
C ASP A 46 -17.12 11.78 -6.11
N HIS A 47 -16.04 11.32 -6.74
CA HIS A 47 -15.65 11.76 -8.08
C HIS A 47 -15.09 10.59 -8.89
N ILE A 48 -15.30 10.63 -10.21
CA ILE A 48 -14.66 9.74 -11.18
C ILE A 48 -13.63 10.59 -11.94
N LEU A 49 -12.36 10.38 -11.62
CA LEU A 49 -11.26 11.05 -12.29
C LEU A 49 -10.79 10.23 -13.50
N VAL A 50 -10.69 10.87 -14.65
CA VAL A 50 -10.19 10.28 -15.89
C VAL A 50 -9.10 11.17 -16.47
N SER A 51 -8.17 10.62 -17.25
CA SER A 51 -7.24 11.45 -18.02
C SER A 51 -8.01 12.23 -19.10
N GLU A 52 -7.54 13.42 -19.44
CA GLU A 52 -8.12 14.21 -20.54
C GLU A 52 -8.12 13.43 -21.86
N GLU A 53 -7.12 12.57 -22.08
CA GLU A 53 -7.01 11.69 -23.24
C GLU A 53 -8.13 10.64 -23.32
N LEU A 54 -8.65 10.18 -22.18
CA LEU A 54 -9.74 9.19 -22.10
C LEU A 54 -11.13 9.84 -22.09
N LEU A 55 -11.22 11.16 -22.00
CA LEU A 55 -12.50 11.87 -21.97
C LEU A 55 -13.37 11.59 -23.22
N PRO A 56 -12.83 11.51 -24.45
CA PRO A 56 -13.62 11.17 -25.64
C PRO A 56 -14.22 9.76 -25.61
N ALA A 57 -13.58 8.83 -24.89
CA ALA A 57 -14.03 7.45 -24.72
C ALA A 57 -15.15 7.32 -23.68
N CYS A 58 -15.41 8.35 -22.88
CA CYS A 58 -16.47 8.31 -21.88
C CYS A 58 -17.84 8.50 -22.54
N LEU A 59 -18.65 7.44 -22.56
CA LEU A 59 -19.98 7.41 -23.18
C LEU A 59 -21.01 8.11 -22.30
N SER A 60 -20.99 7.84 -21.00
CA SER A 60 -21.96 8.40 -20.06
C SER A 60 -21.41 8.52 -18.65
N CYS A 61 -21.96 9.45 -17.88
CA CYS A 61 -21.79 9.53 -16.44
C CYS A 61 -23.12 9.94 -15.79
N LYS A 62 -23.49 9.28 -14.71
CA LYS A 62 -24.72 9.59 -13.99
C LYS A 62 -24.59 9.38 -12.50
N VAL A 63 -25.12 10.31 -11.73
CA VAL A 63 -25.35 10.13 -10.30
C VAL A 63 -26.68 9.43 -10.13
N LEU A 64 -26.65 8.24 -9.54
CA LEU A 64 -27.84 7.41 -9.33
C LEU A 64 -28.66 8.00 -8.18
N ALA A 65 -29.75 8.70 -8.52
CA ALA A 65 -30.77 9.06 -7.54
C ALA A 65 -31.28 7.78 -6.87
N ASP A 66 -31.22 7.75 -5.53
CA ASP A 66 -31.48 6.60 -4.65
C ASP A 66 -32.32 5.47 -5.28
N SER A 67 -31.66 4.41 -5.78
CA SER A 67 -32.29 3.11 -5.99
C SER A 67 -32.24 2.32 -4.68
N PHE A 68 -32.94 2.78 -3.63
CA PHE A 68 -33.28 2.04 -2.40
C PHE A 68 -32.16 1.35 -1.58
N THR A 69 -30.87 1.42 -1.93
CA THR A 69 -29.92 0.36 -1.52
C THR A 69 -28.76 0.76 -0.60
N ILE A 70 -28.42 2.05 -0.40
CA ILE A 70 -27.20 2.38 0.35
C ILE A 70 -27.48 3.36 1.51
N GLY A 71 -27.53 2.82 2.73
CA GLY A 71 -27.71 3.59 3.97
C GLY A 71 -26.47 4.35 4.46
N CYS A 72 -25.62 4.87 3.56
CA CYS A 72 -24.44 5.66 3.96
C CYS A 72 -24.58 7.17 3.74
N GLY A 73 -25.71 7.65 3.21
CA GLY A 73 -25.87 9.06 2.86
C GLY A 73 -25.10 9.45 1.61
N HIS A 74 -24.47 8.49 0.89
CA HIS A 74 -23.87 8.74 -0.41
C HIS A 74 -24.73 8.15 -1.54
N LEU A 75 -24.73 8.84 -2.68
CA LEU A 75 -25.26 8.37 -3.96
C LEU A 75 -24.13 7.72 -4.76
N ALA A 76 -24.46 6.65 -5.49
CA ALA A 76 -23.51 6.02 -6.39
C ALA A 76 -23.33 6.86 -7.66
N ILE A 77 -22.10 6.91 -8.17
CA ILE A 77 -21.79 7.48 -9.48
C ILE A 77 -21.48 6.32 -10.42
N GLU A 78 -22.18 6.28 -11.53
CA GLU A 78 -21.97 5.30 -12.59
C GLU A 78 -21.36 6.01 -13.81
N SER A 79 -20.42 5.36 -14.47
CA SER A 79 -19.83 5.81 -15.72
C SER A 79 -19.65 4.64 -16.66
N GLU A 80 -19.84 4.91 -17.95
CA GLU A 80 -19.60 3.98 -19.04
C GLU A 80 -18.50 4.54 -19.94
N ILE A 81 -17.46 3.75 -20.18
CA ILE A 81 -16.28 4.14 -20.95
C ILE A 81 -16.04 3.08 -22.03
N ASP A 82 -16.02 3.51 -23.29
CA ASP A 82 -15.71 2.67 -24.44
C ASP A 82 -14.20 2.64 -24.69
N LEU A 83 -13.54 1.61 -24.18
CA LEU A 83 -12.10 1.44 -24.35
C LEU A 83 -11.83 0.57 -25.58
N PRO A 84 -11.03 1.03 -26.56
CA PRO A 84 -10.56 0.19 -27.65
C PRO A 84 -9.92 -1.10 -27.11
N SER A 85 -10.19 -2.24 -27.74
CA SER A 85 -9.74 -3.56 -27.27
C SER A 85 -8.21 -3.66 -27.06
N ILE A 86 -7.43 -2.81 -27.73
CA ILE A 86 -5.97 -2.68 -27.56
C ILE A 86 -5.58 -2.22 -26.14
N LEU A 87 -6.40 -1.40 -25.46
CA LEU A 87 -6.16 -0.99 -24.07
C LEU A 87 -6.62 -2.06 -23.07
N MET A 88 -7.62 -2.88 -23.43
CA MET A 88 -8.07 -3.99 -22.59
C MET A 88 -7.14 -5.20 -22.62
N GLN A 89 -6.30 -5.34 -23.67
CA GLN A 89 -5.33 -6.44 -23.78
C GLN A 89 -4.19 -6.39 -22.74
N LYS A 90 -3.97 -5.25 -22.06
CA LYS A 90 -2.94 -5.15 -21.00
C LYS A 90 -3.47 -5.29 -19.57
N SER A 91 -4.77 -5.43 -19.37
CA SER A 91 -5.34 -5.57 -18.03
C SER A 91 -6.71 -6.22 -18.04
N SER A 92 -6.76 -7.50 -18.40
CA SER A 92 -7.79 -8.38 -17.85
C SER A 92 -7.75 -8.24 -16.31
N PRO A 93 -8.86 -7.91 -15.61
CA PRO A 93 -8.93 -7.92 -14.15
C PRO A 93 -8.75 -9.33 -13.55
N CYS A 94 -8.67 -10.33 -14.41
CA CYS A 94 -8.28 -11.70 -14.14
C CYS A 94 -7.09 -12.09 -15.04
N ALA A 95 -6.06 -11.23 -15.15
CA ALA A 95 -4.74 -11.71 -15.53
C ALA A 95 -4.44 -12.84 -14.55
N SER A 96 -4.44 -14.08 -15.06
CA SER A 96 -4.04 -15.28 -14.35
C SER A 96 -2.89 -14.92 -13.44
N ILE A 97 -3.13 -14.88 -12.13
CA ILE A 97 -2.09 -14.59 -11.14
C ILE A 97 -1.00 -15.60 -11.48
N LYS A 98 0.10 -15.13 -12.08
CA LYS A 98 1.18 -16.05 -12.45
C LYS A 98 1.55 -16.77 -11.16
N PRO A 99 1.42 -18.10 -11.09
CA PRO A 99 1.62 -18.82 -9.86
C PRO A 99 3.01 -18.50 -9.33
N SER A 100 3.10 -17.99 -8.10
CA SER A 100 4.39 -17.74 -7.48
C SER A 100 4.91 -19.07 -6.98
N PHE A 101 5.94 -19.60 -7.62
CA PHE A 101 6.50 -20.90 -7.28
C PHE A 101 7.37 -20.83 -6.02
N ALA A 102 7.23 -21.82 -5.12
CA ALA A 102 8.00 -21.95 -3.90
C ALA A 102 9.22 -22.85 -4.12
N TRP A 103 10.16 -22.42 -4.98
CA TRP A 103 11.35 -23.19 -5.35
C TRP A 103 12.16 -23.74 -4.16
N HIS A 104 12.22 -22.99 -3.05
CA HIS A 104 12.90 -23.40 -1.81
C HIS A 104 12.24 -24.59 -1.09
N LYS A 105 11.00 -24.95 -1.46
CA LYS A 105 10.27 -26.09 -0.89
C LYS A 105 10.37 -27.36 -1.73
N LEU A 106 11.10 -27.34 -2.86
CA LEU A 106 11.31 -28.56 -3.63
C LEU A 106 12.22 -29.53 -2.87
N THR A 107 11.77 -30.78 -2.78
CA THR A 107 12.64 -31.89 -2.40
C THR A 107 13.62 -32.19 -3.54
N ASP A 108 14.76 -32.80 -3.23
CA ASP A 108 15.76 -33.12 -4.26
C ASP A 108 15.24 -34.12 -5.31
N GLN A 109 14.35 -35.03 -4.90
CA GLN A 109 13.65 -35.92 -5.83
C GLN A 109 12.83 -35.14 -6.87
N LEU A 110 11.98 -34.20 -6.42
CA LEU A 110 11.17 -33.38 -7.34
C LEU A 110 12.02 -32.48 -8.23
N LYS A 111 13.20 -32.04 -7.77
CA LYS A 111 14.14 -31.28 -8.61
C LYS A 111 14.68 -32.16 -9.72
N GLY A 112 15.05 -33.40 -9.40
CA GLY A 112 15.47 -34.40 -10.38
C GLY A 112 14.39 -34.66 -11.42
N ASP A 113 13.17 -34.93 -10.97
CA ASP A 113 12.04 -35.22 -11.86
C ASP A 113 11.70 -34.03 -12.79
N TYR A 114 11.63 -32.81 -12.24
CA TYR A 114 11.44 -31.59 -13.03
C TYR A 114 12.54 -31.41 -14.08
N THR A 115 13.80 -31.54 -13.67
CA THR A 115 14.96 -31.32 -14.56
C THR A 115 14.97 -32.33 -15.69
N ASN A 116 14.72 -33.61 -15.39
CA ASN A 116 14.72 -34.68 -16.37
C ASN A 116 13.58 -34.52 -17.40
N ASP A 117 12.37 -34.17 -16.96
CA ASP A 117 11.23 -33.97 -17.87
C ASP A 117 11.43 -32.71 -18.73
N VAL A 118 11.87 -31.59 -18.14
CA VAL A 118 12.18 -30.36 -18.89
C VAL A 118 13.27 -30.61 -19.92
N ASP A 119 14.38 -31.25 -19.54
CA ASP A 119 15.49 -31.55 -20.45
C ASP A 119 15.04 -32.44 -21.62
N THR A 120 14.23 -33.47 -21.33
CA THR A 120 13.67 -34.36 -22.35
C THR A 120 12.79 -33.59 -23.35
N GLN A 121 11.94 -32.70 -22.86
CA GLN A 121 11.01 -31.94 -23.70
C GLN A 121 11.71 -30.84 -24.51
N VAL A 122 12.71 -30.18 -23.91
CA VAL A 122 13.53 -29.17 -24.59
C VAL A 122 14.33 -29.81 -25.71
N LYS A 123 14.94 -30.98 -25.49
CA LYS A 123 15.63 -31.74 -26.55
C LYS A 123 14.72 -32.07 -27.74
N ARG A 124 13.45 -32.41 -27.48
CA ARG A 124 12.45 -32.62 -28.54
C ARG A 124 12.15 -31.33 -29.30
N LEU A 125 11.91 -30.23 -28.60
CA LEU A 125 11.67 -28.93 -29.23
C LEU A 125 12.84 -28.49 -30.13
N ILE A 126 14.08 -28.65 -29.64
CA ILE A 126 15.29 -28.35 -30.42
C ILE A 126 15.37 -29.25 -31.66
N SER A 127 15.09 -30.55 -31.50
CA SER A 127 15.08 -31.49 -32.64
C SER A 127 14.01 -31.17 -33.68
N ASP A 128 12.89 -30.57 -33.29
CA ASP A 128 11.84 -30.20 -34.24
C ASP A 128 12.17 -28.94 -35.01
N ILE A 129 12.86 -27.98 -34.38
CA ILE A 129 13.36 -26.79 -35.06
C ILE A 129 14.48 -27.12 -36.03
N SER A 130 15.39 -28.03 -35.67
CA SER A 130 16.51 -28.40 -36.55
C SER A 130 16.08 -29.08 -37.85
N LYS A 131 14.81 -29.54 -37.93
CA LYS A 131 14.20 -30.10 -39.15
C LYS A 131 13.59 -29.02 -40.07
N LEU A 132 13.52 -27.76 -39.63
CA LEU A 132 12.96 -26.68 -40.42
C LEU A 132 13.99 -26.15 -41.42
N ASN A 133 13.59 -26.04 -42.69
CA ASN A 133 14.47 -25.57 -43.77
C ASN A 133 14.67 -24.05 -43.78
N VAL A 134 13.76 -23.30 -43.15
CA VAL A 134 13.80 -21.83 -43.07
C VAL A 134 13.44 -21.43 -41.65
N ILE A 135 14.28 -20.59 -41.04
CA ILE A 135 14.06 -20.02 -39.72
C ILE A 135 13.85 -18.52 -39.92
N ASP A 136 12.60 -18.07 -39.74
CA ASP A 136 12.25 -16.66 -39.72
C ASP A 136 11.92 -16.21 -38.29
N MET A 137 11.65 -14.91 -38.12
CA MET A 137 11.31 -14.34 -36.81
C MET A 137 10.03 -14.95 -36.22
N ALA A 138 9.04 -15.33 -37.04
CA ALA A 138 7.81 -15.92 -36.55
C ALA A 138 8.04 -17.32 -35.97
N VAL A 139 8.93 -18.11 -36.60
CA VAL A 139 9.38 -19.42 -36.08
C VAL A 139 10.12 -19.25 -34.75
N ILE A 140 10.98 -18.24 -34.63
CA ILE A 140 11.71 -17.94 -33.39
C ILE A 140 10.74 -17.55 -32.26
N ASP A 141 9.79 -16.66 -32.53
CA ASP A 141 8.79 -16.22 -31.55
C ASP A 141 7.87 -17.38 -31.11
N ALA A 142 7.47 -18.23 -32.05
CA ALA A 142 6.69 -19.43 -31.77
C ALA A 142 7.48 -20.43 -30.91
N TYR A 143 8.80 -20.56 -31.13
CA TYR A 143 9.66 -21.39 -30.29
C TYR A 143 9.76 -20.85 -28.86
N PHE A 144 10.06 -19.57 -28.68
CA PHE A 144 10.13 -18.98 -27.34
C PHE A 144 8.81 -19.11 -26.60
N SER A 145 7.68 -18.89 -27.29
CA SER A 145 6.36 -19.10 -26.72
C SER A 145 6.13 -20.55 -26.28
N ARG A 146 6.56 -21.55 -27.07
CA ARG A 146 6.48 -22.96 -26.69
C ARG A 146 7.38 -23.30 -25.51
N LEU A 147 8.59 -22.75 -25.47
CA LEU A 147 9.53 -22.94 -24.36
C LEU A 147 8.99 -22.34 -23.06
N GLU A 148 8.47 -21.11 -23.10
CA GLU A 148 7.84 -20.47 -21.95
C GLU A 148 6.65 -21.29 -21.42
N ASN A 149 5.77 -21.74 -22.32
CA ASN A 149 4.62 -22.56 -21.95
C ASN A 149 5.05 -23.91 -21.35
N LEU A 150 6.05 -24.57 -21.93
CA LEU A 150 6.62 -25.80 -21.39
C LEU A 150 7.15 -25.58 -19.97
N LEU A 151 8.00 -24.56 -19.76
CA LEU A 151 8.57 -24.27 -18.45
C LEU A 151 7.49 -23.97 -17.42
N LEU A 152 6.45 -23.22 -17.81
CA LEU A 152 5.33 -22.91 -16.95
C LEU A 152 4.48 -24.14 -16.61
N GLU A 153 4.17 -25.00 -17.60
CA GLU A 153 3.44 -26.24 -17.43
C GLU A 153 4.18 -27.18 -16.47
N LYS A 154 5.47 -27.41 -16.70
CA LYS A 154 6.30 -28.27 -15.84
C LYS A 154 6.47 -27.67 -14.45
N SER A 155 6.64 -26.36 -14.34
CA SER A 155 6.70 -25.71 -13.03
C SER A 155 5.39 -25.90 -12.25
N ASN A 156 4.23 -25.84 -12.90
CA ASN A 156 2.94 -26.11 -12.26
C ASN A 156 2.77 -27.57 -11.80
N LEU A 157 3.39 -28.52 -12.50
CA LEU A 157 3.30 -29.94 -12.14
C LEU A 157 4.18 -30.31 -10.95
N TYR A 158 5.43 -29.82 -10.94
CA TYR A 158 6.45 -30.27 -10.00
C TYR A 158 6.72 -29.28 -8.85
N VAL A 159 6.47 -27.98 -9.06
CA VAL A 159 6.85 -26.96 -8.09
C VAL A 159 5.67 -26.57 -7.23
N PRO A 160 5.77 -26.71 -5.90
CA PRO A 160 4.71 -26.25 -5.01
C PRO A 160 4.42 -24.77 -5.25
N ILE A 161 3.17 -24.46 -5.57
CA ILE A 161 2.72 -23.08 -5.71
C ILE A 161 2.70 -22.47 -4.30
N LYS A 162 3.27 -21.26 -4.14
CA LYS A 162 3.05 -20.46 -2.94
C LYS A 162 1.54 -20.24 -2.84
N GLN A 163 0.91 -20.99 -1.95
CA GLN A 163 -0.42 -20.63 -1.50
C GLN A 163 -0.35 -19.19 -1.03
N PHE A 164 -1.32 -18.39 -1.45
CA PHE A 164 -1.49 -17.05 -0.92
C PHE A 164 -1.59 -17.16 0.61
N CYS A 165 -0.48 -16.92 1.30
CA CYS A 165 -0.47 -16.89 2.74
C CYS A 165 -1.22 -15.64 3.14
N LYS A 166 -2.48 -15.84 3.54
CA LYS A 166 -3.34 -14.83 4.15
C LYS A 166 -2.71 -14.18 5.40
N HIS A 167 -1.55 -14.66 5.85
CA HIS A 167 -0.68 -14.12 6.89
C HIS A 167 -0.09 -12.73 6.55
N GLN A 168 -0.79 -11.89 5.81
CA GLN A 168 -0.49 -10.46 5.71
C GLN A 168 -0.63 -9.72 7.06
N LYS A 169 -0.95 -10.44 8.15
CA LYS A 169 -1.14 -9.92 9.50
C LYS A 169 -0.65 -10.98 10.51
N PRO A 170 0.63 -10.98 10.91
CA PRO A 170 1.20 -11.96 11.85
C PRO A 170 0.52 -11.95 13.24
N PHE A 171 -0.20 -10.87 13.57
CA PHE A 171 -1.05 -10.74 14.75
C PHE A 171 -2.46 -11.34 14.60
N TRP A 172 -2.75 -12.06 13.51
CA TRP A 172 -4.07 -12.63 13.28
C TRP A 172 -4.26 -13.95 14.05
N ASN A 173 -5.20 -13.98 14.98
CA ASN A 173 -5.46 -15.14 15.84
C ASN A 173 -6.87 -15.76 15.62
N VAL A 174 -7.16 -16.84 16.37
CA VAL A 174 -8.46 -17.54 16.33
C VAL A 174 -9.60 -16.63 16.76
N GLU A 175 -9.37 -15.77 17.76
CA GLU A 175 -10.40 -14.82 18.25
C GLU A 175 -10.83 -13.81 17.18
N LEU A 176 -9.88 -13.24 16.43
CA LEU A 176 -10.19 -12.35 15.30
C LEU A 176 -10.97 -13.08 14.21
N THR A 177 -10.66 -14.35 13.96
CA THR A 177 -11.39 -15.20 13.02
C THR A 177 -12.84 -15.38 13.46
N GLU A 178 -13.07 -15.67 14.74
CA GLU A 178 -14.42 -15.78 15.31
C GLU A 178 -15.18 -14.44 15.25
N LEU A 179 -14.53 -13.31 15.55
CA LEU A 179 -15.16 -11.99 15.43
C LEU A 179 -15.51 -11.64 13.98
N VAL A 180 -14.68 -12.01 13.00
CA VAL A 180 -15.02 -11.85 11.58
C VAL A 180 -16.25 -12.68 11.22
N ARG A 181 -16.33 -13.93 11.70
CA ARG A 181 -17.48 -14.81 11.48
C ARG A 181 -18.76 -14.21 12.09
N LYS A 182 -18.70 -13.78 13.35
CA LYS A 182 -19.81 -13.08 14.05
C LYS A 182 -20.23 -11.82 13.31
N ARG A 183 -19.28 -10.98 12.86
CA ARG A 183 -19.55 -9.76 12.09
C ARG A 183 -20.25 -10.06 10.75
N LYS A 184 -19.79 -11.09 10.02
CA LYS A 184 -20.41 -11.51 8.75
C LYS A 184 -21.83 -12.04 8.98
N LEU A 185 -22.04 -12.84 10.02
CA LEU A 185 -23.37 -13.34 10.39
C LEU A 185 -24.32 -12.18 10.72
N ALA A 186 -23.92 -11.27 11.62
CA ALA A 186 -24.74 -10.11 12.00
C ALA A 186 -25.05 -9.20 10.81
N TRP A 187 -24.11 -9.05 9.86
CA TRP A 187 -24.35 -8.32 8.61
C TRP A 187 -25.43 -9.00 7.75
N ARG A 188 -25.38 -10.33 7.58
CA ARG A 188 -26.39 -11.08 6.83
C ARG A 188 -27.78 -10.95 7.46
N GLU A 189 -27.88 -11.04 8.78
CA GLU A 189 -29.15 -10.84 9.51
C GLU A 189 -29.69 -9.42 9.32
N TRP A 190 -28.83 -8.41 9.43
CA TRP A 190 -29.23 -7.01 9.17
C TRP A 190 -29.68 -6.78 7.73
N VAL A 191 -29.04 -7.43 6.75
CA VAL A 191 -29.45 -7.39 5.34
C VAL A 191 -30.80 -8.10 5.15
N ARG A 192 -30.99 -9.28 5.73
CA ARG A 192 -32.26 -10.04 5.68
C ARG A 192 -33.42 -9.25 6.28
N ALA A 193 -33.17 -8.46 7.32
CA ALA A 193 -34.15 -7.59 7.96
C ALA A 193 -34.49 -6.32 7.14
N GLY A 194 -34.01 -6.18 5.90
CA GLY A 194 -34.28 -5.00 5.07
C GLY A 194 -33.37 -3.80 5.35
N ARG A 195 -32.21 -4.02 5.98
CA ARG A 195 -31.22 -2.98 6.31
C ARG A 195 -31.82 -1.79 7.10
N PRO A 196 -32.57 -2.05 8.19
CA PRO A 196 -33.28 -1.02 8.93
C PRO A 196 -32.34 0.10 9.39
N ARG A 197 -32.79 1.36 9.21
CA ARG A 197 -32.03 2.57 9.56
C ARG A 197 -32.29 3.06 10.98
N ASP A 198 -33.34 2.61 11.65
CA ASP A 198 -33.60 3.03 13.04
C ASP A 198 -32.47 2.57 13.99
N CYS A 199 -31.95 3.48 14.80
CA CYS A 199 -30.93 3.20 15.81
C CYS A 199 -31.43 2.27 16.93
N SER A 200 -32.74 2.19 17.15
CA SER A 200 -33.36 1.27 18.10
C SER A 200 -33.41 -0.18 17.57
N ASN A 201 -33.31 -0.37 16.26
CA ASN A 201 -33.45 -1.68 15.63
C ASN A 201 -32.38 -2.67 16.11
N VAL A 202 -32.83 -3.85 16.54
CA VAL A 202 -31.98 -4.89 17.13
C VAL A 202 -30.91 -5.40 16.15
N PHE A 203 -31.26 -5.61 14.88
CA PHE A 203 -30.32 -6.11 13.86
C PHE A 203 -29.25 -5.07 13.52
N ARG A 204 -29.61 -3.78 13.42
CA ARG A 204 -28.64 -2.69 13.21
C ARG A 204 -27.67 -2.60 14.38
N ARG A 205 -28.19 -2.63 15.63
CA ARG A 205 -27.35 -2.59 16.84
C ARG A 205 -26.42 -3.79 16.91
N ALA A 206 -26.93 -5.00 16.68
CA ALA A 206 -26.12 -6.23 16.67
C ALA A 206 -24.97 -6.15 15.65
N PHE A 207 -25.25 -5.72 14.41
CA PHE A 207 -24.21 -5.56 13.40
C PHE A 207 -23.17 -4.49 13.77
N LYS A 208 -23.60 -3.32 14.25
CA LYS A 208 -22.67 -2.25 14.67
C LYS A 208 -21.81 -2.69 15.85
N ASN A 209 -22.37 -3.41 16.81
CA ASN A 209 -21.63 -3.96 17.95
C ASN A 209 -20.59 -4.99 17.50
N ALA A 210 -20.97 -5.93 16.62
CA ALA A 210 -20.03 -6.90 16.05
C ALA A 210 -18.89 -6.22 15.25
N LYS A 211 -19.20 -5.16 14.51
CA LYS A 211 -18.20 -4.34 13.80
C LYS A 211 -17.24 -3.66 14.79
N ARG A 212 -17.76 -3.01 15.85
CA ARG A 212 -16.95 -2.36 16.90
C ARG A 212 -16.06 -3.35 17.64
N ALA A 213 -16.60 -4.50 18.04
CA ALA A 213 -15.85 -5.55 18.72
C ALA A 213 -14.67 -6.04 17.87
N PHE A 214 -14.91 -6.34 16.58
CA PHE A 214 -13.84 -6.70 15.65
C PHE A 214 -12.78 -5.61 15.55
N SER A 215 -13.18 -4.34 15.34
CA SER A 215 -12.23 -3.24 15.22
C SER A 215 -11.38 -3.04 16.48
N LYS A 216 -12.00 -3.16 17.67
CA LYS A 216 -11.29 -3.05 18.96
C LYS A 216 -10.21 -4.12 19.10
N LEU A 217 -10.57 -5.40 18.93
CA LEU A 217 -9.61 -6.50 19.06
C LEU A 217 -8.54 -6.45 17.97
N TYR A 218 -8.93 -6.11 16.74
CA TYR A 218 -8.00 -6.00 15.62
C TYR A 218 -6.91 -4.95 15.89
N ASN A 219 -7.31 -3.78 16.39
CA ASN A 219 -6.36 -2.72 16.71
C ASN A 219 -5.48 -3.10 17.91
N LEU A 220 -6.05 -3.75 18.94
CA LEU A 220 -5.29 -4.24 20.08
C LEU A 220 -4.18 -5.22 19.63
N MET A 221 -4.55 -6.29 18.93
CA MET A 221 -3.61 -7.32 18.46
C MET A 221 -2.56 -6.72 17.52
N LYS A 222 -2.96 -5.77 16.66
CA LYS A 222 -2.03 -5.06 15.79
C LYS A 222 -1.00 -4.27 16.60
N ASN A 223 -1.45 -3.49 17.59
CA ASN A 223 -0.59 -2.66 18.42
C ASN A 223 0.36 -3.51 19.27
N GLU A 224 -0.13 -4.59 19.88
CA GLU A 224 0.70 -5.53 20.66
C GLU A 224 1.82 -6.12 19.80
N TYR A 225 1.50 -6.51 18.56
CA TYR A 225 2.51 -6.98 17.63
C TYR A 225 3.51 -5.89 17.23
N GLU A 226 3.04 -4.66 16.94
CA GLU A 226 3.93 -3.54 16.63
C GLU A 226 4.87 -3.21 17.80
N LEU A 227 4.37 -3.22 19.04
CA LEU A 227 5.19 -3.06 20.25
C LEU A 227 6.21 -4.18 20.40
N ALA A 228 5.80 -5.44 20.24
CA ALA A 228 6.74 -6.57 20.30
C ALA A 228 7.81 -6.50 19.19
N GLN A 229 7.50 -5.97 18.01
CA GLN A 229 8.51 -5.73 16.98
C GLN A 229 9.47 -4.59 17.35
N LEU A 230 9.00 -3.55 18.05
CA LEU A 230 9.86 -2.49 18.57
C LEU A 230 10.76 -3.00 19.68
N ASP A 231 10.27 -3.82 20.60
CA ASP A 231 11.08 -4.43 21.66
C ASP A 231 12.19 -5.31 21.09
N ASN A 232 11.89 -6.10 20.06
CA ASN A 232 12.90 -6.88 19.32
C ASN A 232 13.95 -5.98 18.65
N LEU A 233 13.55 -4.78 18.24
CA LEU A 233 14.45 -3.80 17.61
C LEU A 233 15.35 -3.14 18.66
N TYR A 234 14.81 -2.77 19.82
CA TYR A 234 15.60 -2.26 20.96
C TYR A 234 16.59 -3.31 21.45
N TYR A 235 16.15 -4.55 21.64
CA TYR A 235 17.02 -5.66 22.05
C TYR A 235 18.14 -5.94 21.05
N ALA A 236 17.87 -5.80 19.74
CA ALA A 236 18.88 -5.96 18.71
C ALA A 236 19.88 -4.79 18.69
N ASP A 237 19.45 -3.57 19.02
CA ASP A 237 20.33 -2.39 19.12
C ASP A 237 21.41 -2.60 20.20
N ASP A 238 21.01 -3.14 21.35
CA ASP A 238 21.89 -3.36 22.50
C ASP A 238 22.91 -4.49 22.29
N LEU A 239 22.63 -5.46 21.40
CA LEU A 239 23.43 -6.68 21.26
C LEU A 239 24.18 -6.82 19.93
N ASP A 240 23.59 -6.39 18.82
CA ASP A 240 24.17 -6.56 17.48
C ASP A 240 23.67 -5.48 16.52
N GLN A 241 24.51 -4.46 16.30
CA GLN A 241 24.21 -3.38 15.35
C GLN A 241 23.90 -3.89 13.93
N ASN A 242 24.48 -5.01 13.49
CA ASN A 242 24.17 -5.56 12.17
C ASN A 242 22.75 -6.14 12.12
N MET A 243 22.34 -6.84 13.18
CA MET A 243 20.98 -7.35 13.33
C MET A 243 19.97 -6.21 13.44
N PHE A 244 20.28 -5.15 14.19
CA PHE A 244 19.49 -3.94 14.28
C PHE A 244 19.24 -3.33 12.89
N TRP A 245 20.30 -3.06 12.12
CA TRP A 245 20.16 -2.50 10.77
C TRP A 245 19.44 -3.45 9.81
N HIS A 246 19.61 -4.77 9.96
CA HIS A 246 18.83 -5.74 9.20
C HIS A 246 17.32 -5.62 9.49
N LEU A 247 16.93 -5.55 10.77
CA LEU A 247 15.52 -5.40 11.20
C LEU A 247 14.93 -4.06 10.78
N VAL A 248 15.68 -2.97 10.93
CA VAL A 248 15.31 -1.61 10.46
C VAL A 248 15.11 -1.61 8.94
N ASN A 249 16.00 -2.23 8.17
CA ASN A 249 15.86 -2.27 6.72
C ASN A 249 14.67 -3.13 6.28
N LYS A 250 14.43 -4.25 6.97
CA LYS A 250 13.27 -5.13 6.74
C LYS A 250 11.95 -4.43 7.04
N SER A 251 11.85 -3.65 8.11
CA SER A 251 10.65 -2.86 8.44
C SER A 251 10.46 -1.69 7.47
N ARG A 252 11.54 -1.04 7.02
CA ARG A 252 11.51 0.01 5.99
C ARG A 252 11.02 -0.47 4.62
N LEU A 253 11.23 -1.73 4.24
CA LEU A 253 10.71 -2.29 2.98
C LEU A 253 9.16 -2.29 2.94
N TYR A 254 8.48 -2.36 4.09
CA TYR A 254 7.02 -2.19 4.18
C TYR A 254 6.58 -0.73 4.07
N VAL A 255 7.39 0.21 4.54
CA VAL A 255 7.11 1.67 4.52
C VAL A 255 7.42 2.31 3.16
N LYS A 256 8.30 1.72 2.35
CA LYS A 256 8.64 2.23 1.00
C LYS A 256 7.45 2.34 0.02
N LYS A 257 6.24 1.87 0.38
CA LYS A 257 5.01 2.06 -0.41
C LYS A 257 4.22 3.33 -0.07
N SER A 258 4.59 4.08 0.96
CA SER A 258 4.09 5.45 1.16
C SER A 258 5.27 6.41 1.06
N GLY A 259 5.20 7.36 0.12
CA GLY A 259 6.21 8.41 0.00
C GLY A 259 6.49 9.05 1.36
N LYS A 260 7.77 9.17 1.72
CA LYS A 260 8.17 9.77 3.00
C LYS A 260 7.86 11.25 2.93
N SER A 261 6.78 11.64 3.60
CA SER A 261 6.40 13.04 3.72
C SER A 261 6.90 13.62 5.03
N ILE A 262 7.59 14.74 5.01
CA ILE A 262 7.94 15.50 6.23
C ILE A 262 7.16 16.82 6.24
N ARG A 263 6.99 17.43 7.42
CA ARG A 263 6.44 18.79 7.51
C ARG A 263 7.57 19.79 7.67
N ASN A 264 7.57 20.84 6.87
CA ASN A 264 8.45 21.99 7.11
C ASN A 264 7.92 22.87 8.24
N ASP A 265 8.70 23.89 8.61
CA ASP A 265 8.32 24.84 9.67
C ASP A 265 7.04 25.63 9.36
N ASN A 266 6.69 25.78 8.08
CA ASN A 266 5.46 26.42 7.63
C ASN A 266 4.23 25.47 7.73
N GLY A 267 4.42 24.25 8.25
CA GLY A 267 3.39 23.23 8.38
C GLY A 267 3.01 22.55 7.06
N GLN A 268 3.73 22.82 5.97
CA GLN A 268 3.48 22.20 4.67
C GLN A 268 4.11 20.82 4.61
N VAL A 269 3.37 19.87 4.03
CA VAL A 269 3.81 18.48 3.86
C VAL A 269 4.62 18.38 2.56
N ILE A 270 5.92 18.15 2.70
CA ILE A 270 6.89 17.97 1.62
C ILE A 270 7.02 16.47 1.33
N THR A 271 6.83 16.07 0.07
CA THR A 271 6.93 14.66 -0.38
C THR A 271 8.03 14.42 -1.41
N ASP A 272 8.53 15.49 -2.04
CA ASP A 272 9.61 15.37 -3.03
C ASP A 272 10.94 15.01 -2.34
N PRO A 273 11.67 13.98 -2.78
CA PRO A 273 12.91 13.55 -2.14
C PRO A 273 14.00 14.62 -2.05
N VAL A 274 14.08 15.54 -3.02
CA VAL A 274 15.08 16.61 -3.05
C VAL A 274 14.71 17.68 -2.04
N GLU A 275 13.44 18.10 -2.01
CA GLU A 275 12.93 19.05 -1.02
C GLU A 275 13.01 18.50 0.40
N VAL A 276 12.71 17.20 0.60
CA VAL A 276 12.89 16.51 1.88
C VAL A 276 14.34 16.59 2.35
N CYS A 277 15.30 16.34 1.44
CA CYS A 277 16.72 16.42 1.75
C CYS A 277 17.16 17.84 2.10
N GLN A 278 16.66 18.84 1.37
CA GLN A 278 16.93 20.26 1.64
C GLN A 278 16.38 20.70 3.00
N GLU A 279 15.17 20.30 3.37
CA GLU A 279 14.56 20.63 4.66
C GLU A 279 15.34 19.99 5.82
N TRP A 280 15.78 18.74 5.66
CA TRP A 280 16.67 18.10 6.65
C TRP A 280 18.01 18.83 6.78
N LYS A 281 18.60 19.25 5.64
CA LYS A 281 19.83 20.05 5.66
C LYS A 281 19.60 21.35 6.44
N LEU A 282 18.50 22.07 6.19
CA LEU A 282 18.16 23.30 6.91
C LEU A 282 17.91 23.04 8.40
N TYR A 283 17.23 21.95 8.76
CA TYR A 283 17.02 21.56 10.15
C TYR A 283 18.34 21.32 10.88
N PHE A 284 19.25 20.52 10.32
CA PHE A 284 20.54 20.25 10.95
C PHE A 284 21.47 21.46 10.91
N SER A 285 21.42 22.27 9.84
CA SER A 285 22.13 23.55 9.81
C SER A 285 21.63 24.50 10.90
N ARG A 286 20.34 24.47 11.26
CA ARG A 286 19.79 25.25 12.37
C ARG A 286 20.16 24.72 13.75
N LEU A 287 20.28 23.40 13.88
CA LEU A 287 20.81 22.78 15.10
C LEU A 287 22.30 23.08 15.29
N ALA A 288 23.06 23.12 14.19
CA ALA A 288 24.50 23.37 14.19
C ALA A 288 24.84 24.87 14.20
N SER A 289 23.98 25.72 13.64
CA SER A 289 24.12 27.18 13.77
C SER A 289 23.78 27.52 15.20
N TYR A 290 24.82 27.88 15.94
CA TYR A 290 24.89 28.30 17.33
C TYR A 290 24.05 29.56 17.65
N ASP A 291 22.81 29.62 17.16
CA ASP A 291 21.93 30.74 17.45
C ASP A 291 21.30 30.47 18.81
N LYS A 292 21.81 31.21 19.80
CA LYS A 292 21.51 31.19 21.23
C LYS A 292 20.01 31.29 21.50
N ARG A 293 19.27 30.22 21.28
CA ARG A 293 17.91 30.06 21.81
C ARG A 293 18.02 29.61 23.27
N ASP A 294 17.19 30.23 24.11
CA ASP A 294 17.04 30.21 25.58
C ASP A 294 17.12 28.87 26.35
N ILE A 295 17.58 27.79 25.72
CA ILE A 295 17.66 26.43 26.30
C ILE A 295 19.12 25.96 26.37
N PHE A 296 20.09 26.78 25.95
CA PHE A 296 21.50 26.45 26.12
C PHE A 296 21.85 26.54 27.60
N ASN A 297 22.06 25.39 28.24
CA ASN A 297 22.40 25.30 29.65
C ASN A 297 23.85 25.77 29.83
N SER A 298 24.02 27.07 30.11
CA SER A 298 25.32 27.68 30.41
C SER A 298 26.09 26.93 31.50
N ASP A 299 25.37 26.30 32.44
CA ASP A 299 25.98 25.55 33.53
C ASP A 299 26.64 24.26 33.00
N PHE A 300 26.07 23.65 31.96
CA PHE A 300 26.67 22.47 31.32
C PHE A 300 27.89 22.84 30.47
N GLU A 301 27.84 23.97 29.75
CA GLU A 301 29.01 24.48 29.01
C GLU A 301 30.17 24.80 29.95
N GLN A 302 29.88 25.48 31.06
CA GLN A 302 30.87 25.77 32.09
C GLN A 302 31.45 24.47 32.68
N TYR A 303 30.60 23.49 33.02
CA TYR A 303 31.04 22.20 33.54
C TYR A 303 32.01 21.48 32.59
N VAL A 304 31.71 21.44 31.28
CA VAL A 304 32.56 20.79 30.28
C VAL A 304 33.91 21.52 30.14
N ASN A 305 33.90 22.86 30.11
CA ASN A 305 35.13 23.64 30.00
C ASN A 305 36.03 23.50 31.25
N ASP A 306 35.42 23.43 32.44
CA ASP A 306 36.14 23.20 33.69
C ASP A 306 36.74 21.79 33.75
N ASP A 307 36.09 20.79 33.15
CA ASP A 307 36.60 19.43 33.06
C ASP A 307 37.75 19.30 32.07
N ILE A 308 37.65 19.93 30.89
CA ILE A 308 38.74 20.01 29.90
C ILE A 308 39.97 20.68 30.52
N SER A 309 39.79 21.82 31.19
CA SER A 309 40.89 22.54 31.84
C SER A 309 41.58 21.69 32.91
N ARG A 310 40.80 20.90 33.68
CA ARG A 310 41.35 19.94 34.66
C ARG A 310 42.15 18.82 34.00
N MET A 311 41.66 18.29 32.87
CA MET A 311 42.39 17.26 32.12
C MET A 311 43.72 17.80 31.57
N GLU A 312 43.72 19.02 31.02
CA GLU A 312 44.94 19.68 30.52
C GLU A 312 45.98 19.91 31.63
N LEU A 313 45.54 20.38 32.81
CA LEU A 313 46.42 20.56 33.97
C LEU A 313 47.02 19.24 34.45
N ASN A 314 46.22 18.18 34.50
CA ASN A 314 46.69 16.84 34.89
C ASN A 314 47.66 16.26 33.86
N CYS A 315 47.46 16.54 32.56
CA CYS A 315 48.41 16.16 31.53
C CYS A 315 49.74 16.90 31.69
N MET A 316 49.74 18.20 31.99
CA MET A 316 50.99 18.95 32.19
C MET A 316 51.75 18.52 33.44
N ASN A 317 51.06 18.30 34.56
CA ASN A 317 51.70 17.88 35.81
C ASN A 317 52.31 16.45 35.75
N ASN A 318 51.85 15.60 34.84
CA ASN A 318 52.41 14.27 34.63
C ASN A 318 53.66 14.25 33.72
N PHE A 319 54.05 15.39 33.14
CA PHE A 319 55.25 15.49 32.30
C PHE A 319 56.48 16.04 33.04
N ASP A 320 56.31 16.67 34.21
CA ASP A 320 57.39 17.26 35.02
C ASP A 320 57.79 16.42 36.25
N GLY A 321 57.35 15.15 36.32
CA GLY A 321 57.60 14.20 37.42
C GLY A 321 58.64 13.12 37.12
#